data_AF-A0A975BZ16-F1
#
_entry.id   AF-A0A975BZ16-F1
#
_cell.length_a   1.000
_cell.length_b   1.000
_cell.length_c   1.000
_cell.angle_alpha   90.00
_cell.angle_beta   90.00
_cell.angle_gamma   90.00
#
_symmetry.space_group_name_H-M   'P 1'
#
loop_
_entity.id
_entity.type
_entity.pdbx_description
1 polymer ?
#
loop_
_entity_poly.entity_id
_entity_poly.type
_entity_poly.pdbx_seq_one_letter_code
_entity_poly.pdbx_strand_id
1 'polypeptide(L)'
;MYIIREKKTKKIIFHHPMAFDADLKGGDIFPEFDPTTMETGWSDSIHLPQYFIINEEGKVVGLTAEEAVDQDLLTLHPTQKIENNEIVEKSLWEQVDEGLTELSPSEKIVNNEIVEKTLQEQVKEGLIELDEPFEYISDDDSIRERSVKELMEAELIKTADQCEKALKLLNREIEDKIALKYAQGYEMKLVKGLVDWLYEGRPEADEREESYLEMRKYVESIKDEYKPLRNQLKKMMTDLQKTLSDEQEIF
;
A
#
# COMPACT_ATOMS: atom_id res chain seq x y z
N MET A 1 -19.10 -44.00 -33.08
CA MET A 1 -18.67 -43.48 -31.76
C MET A 1 -19.92 -43.10 -31.00
N TYR A 2 -20.18 -43.66 -29.81
CA TYR A 2 -21.20 -43.11 -28.91
C TYR A 2 -20.50 -42.36 -27.79
N ILE A 3 -20.93 -41.12 -27.61
CA ILE A 3 -20.53 -40.25 -26.51
C ILE A 3 -21.53 -40.48 -25.37
N ILE A 4 -21.04 -40.93 -24.22
CA ILE A 4 -21.85 -40.93 -23.01
C ILE A 4 -21.76 -39.51 -22.48
N ARG A 5 -22.88 -38.79 -22.56
CA ARG A 5 -23.01 -37.45 -22.01
C ARG A 5 -23.93 -37.44 -20.81
N GLU A 6 -23.65 -36.55 -19.88
CA GLU A 6 -24.56 -36.30 -18.78
C GLU A 6 -25.87 -35.70 -19.34
N LYS A 7 -27.03 -36.30 -19.03
CA LYS A 7 -28.30 -35.93 -19.70
C LYS A 7 -28.70 -34.47 -19.45
N LYS A 8 -28.35 -33.91 -18.28
CA LYS A 8 -28.66 -32.54 -17.87
C LYS A 8 -27.67 -31.52 -18.45
N THR A 9 -26.37 -31.71 -18.23
CA THR A 9 -25.33 -30.72 -18.60
C THR A 9 -24.78 -30.90 -20.02
N LYS A 10 -25.12 -32.01 -20.69
CA LYS A 10 -24.61 -32.41 -22.02
C LYS A 10 -23.09 -32.59 -22.12
N LYS A 11 -22.36 -32.45 -21.00
CA LYS A 11 -20.92 -32.72 -20.88
C LYS A 11 -20.60 -34.15 -21.29
N ILE A 12 -19.60 -34.34 -22.15
CA ILE A 12 -19.10 -35.66 -22.54
C ILE A 12 -18.34 -36.25 -21.34
N ILE A 13 -18.84 -37.35 -20.80
CA ILE A 13 -18.23 -38.06 -19.66
C ILE A 13 -17.28 -39.15 -20.17
N PHE A 14 -17.57 -39.74 -21.33
CA PHE A 14 -16.82 -40.87 -21.85
C PHE A 14 -16.99 -41.04 -23.36
N HIS A 15 -15.92 -41.45 -24.05
CA HIS A 15 -15.93 -41.88 -25.45
C HIS A 15 -15.39 -43.32 -25.57
N HIS A 16 -16.16 -44.22 -26.18
CA HIS A 16 -15.73 -45.61 -26.38
C HIS A 16 -15.43 -45.89 -27.87
N PRO A 17 -14.27 -46.51 -28.20
CA PRO A 17 -13.99 -47.02 -29.54
C PRO A 17 -14.50 -48.47 -29.71
N MET A 18 -15.82 -48.65 -29.93
CA MET A 18 -16.51 -49.93 -30.31
C MET A 18 -16.46 -51.12 -29.33
N ALA A 19 -17.30 -52.18 -29.37
CA ALA A 19 -18.59 -52.51 -29.99
C ALA A 19 -19.29 -53.57 -29.12
N PHE A 20 -20.59 -53.42 -28.79
CA PHE A 20 -21.50 -54.54 -28.48
C PHE A 20 -22.95 -54.10 -28.72
N ASP A 21 -23.79 -55.06 -29.14
CA ASP A 21 -25.20 -54.95 -29.54
C ASP A 21 -26.05 -54.05 -28.62
N ALA A 22 -26.31 -52.82 -29.05
CA ALA A 22 -27.31 -51.96 -28.43
C ALA A 22 -28.28 -51.45 -29.50
N ASP A 23 -29.57 -51.78 -29.34
CA ASP A 23 -30.68 -51.24 -30.12
C ASP A 23 -30.83 -49.75 -29.81
N LEU A 24 -30.08 -48.91 -30.54
CA LEU A 24 -30.12 -47.46 -30.46
C LEU A 24 -31.14 -46.96 -31.48
N LYS A 25 -32.43 -47.01 -31.12
CA LYS A 25 -33.48 -46.31 -31.87
C LYS A 25 -33.23 -44.81 -31.84
N GLY A 26 -32.62 -44.29 -32.92
CA GLY A 26 -32.67 -42.88 -33.28
C GLY A 26 -31.42 -42.29 -33.95
N GLY A 27 -30.99 -42.85 -35.09
CA GLY A 27 -30.18 -42.16 -36.10
C GLY A 27 -28.79 -42.74 -36.35
N ASP A 28 -28.53 -43.17 -37.59
CA ASP A 28 -27.23 -43.67 -38.06
C ASP A 28 -26.27 -42.52 -38.39
N ILE A 29 -25.01 -42.62 -37.94
CA ILE A 29 -23.90 -41.72 -38.31
C ILE A 29 -22.84 -42.56 -39.03
N PHE A 30 -22.50 -42.18 -40.26
CA PHE A 30 -21.49 -42.86 -41.08
C PHE A 30 -20.09 -42.25 -40.86
N PRO A 31 -19.03 -43.04 -40.68
CA PRO A 31 -17.65 -42.56 -40.82
C PRO A 31 -17.38 -42.15 -42.28
N GLU A 32 -16.51 -41.16 -42.49
CA GLU A 32 -16.03 -40.84 -43.84
C GLU A 32 -15.28 -42.04 -44.42
N PHE A 33 -15.62 -42.37 -45.67
CA PHE A 33 -15.08 -43.51 -46.41
C PHE A 33 -14.15 -42.96 -47.49
N ASP A 34 -12.85 -43.24 -47.39
CA ASP A 34 -11.92 -43.01 -48.49
C ASP A 34 -12.03 -44.19 -49.48
N PRO A 35 -12.60 -43.99 -50.68
CA PRO A 35 -12.79 -45.06 -51.65
C PRO A 35 -11.47 -45.58 -52.25
N THR A 36 -10.36 -44.86 -52.06
CA THR A 36 -9.05 -45.21 -52.61
C THR A 36 -8.29 -46.16 -51.69
N THR A 37 -8.35 -45.92 -50.39
CA THR A 37 -7.63 -46.72 -49.38
C THR A 37 -8.51 -47.78 -48.72
N MET A 38 -9.84 -47.68 -48.85
CA MET A 38 -10.81 -48.58 -48.23
C MET A 38 -10.70 -48.62 -46.69
N GLU A 39 -10.03 -47.64 -46.09
CA GLU A 39 -9.88 -47.51 -44.65
C GLU A 39 -11.08 -46.74 -44.07
N THR A 40 -11.66 -47.29 -43.00
CA THR A 40 -12.60 -46.59 -42.15
C THR A 40 -11.85 -46.24 -40.87
N GLY A 41 -11.26 -45.05 -40.84
CA GLY A 41 -10.46 -44.56 -39.72
C GLY A 41 -10.96 -43.19 -39.29
N TRP A 42 -11.22 -43.03 -37.99
CA TRP A 42 -11.34 -41.70 -37.40
C TRP A 42 -9.92 -41.21 -37.22
N SER A 43 -9.51 -40.18 -37.97
CA SER A 43 -8.23 -39.53 -37.73
C SER A 43 -8.23 -38.95 -36.31
N ASP A 44 -7.10 -39.02 -35.61
CA ASP A 44 -6.87 -38.39 -34.30
C ASP A 44 -7.08 -36.86 -34.30
N SER A 45 -7.46 -36.29 -35.44
CA SER A 45 -7.61 -34.86 -35.71
C SER A 45 -9.02 -34.31 -35.56
N ILE A 46 -10.04 -35.11 -35.22
CA ILE A 46 -11.39 -34.56 -34.99
C ILE A 46 -11.49 -33.98 -33.58
N HIS A 47 -11.19 -32.69 -33.46
CA HIS A 47 -11.53 -31.91 -32.27
C HIS A 47 -13.05 -31.80 -32.15
N LEU A 48 -13.64 -32.58 -31.24
CA LEU A 48 -15.03 -32.40 -30.85
C LEU A 48 -15.14 -31.17 -29.93
N PRO A 49 -16.03 -30.22 -30.24
CA PRO A 49 -16.28 -29.08 -29.37
C PRO A 49 -16.85 -29.56 -28.03
N GLN A 50 -16.39 -28.93 -26.95
CA GLN A 50 -16.75 -29.31 -25.58
C GLN A 50 -18.26 -29.20 -25.32
N TYR A 51 -18.91 -28.22 -25.95
CA TYR A 51 -20.36 -28.02 -25.96
C TYR A 51 -20.85 -28.03 -27.42
N PHE A 52 -21.94 -28.75 -27.68
CA PHE A 52 -22.50 -28.88 -29.02
C PHE A 52 -24.00 -29.16 -28.98
N ILE A 53 -24.68 -28.81 -30.07
CA ILE A 53 -26.06 -29.21 -30.36
C ILE A 53 -26.11 -30.10 -31.60
N ILE A 54 -27.23 -30.81 -31.76
CA ILE A 54 -27.54 -31.52 -33.00
C ILE A 54 -28.60 -30.69 -33.71
N ASN A 55 -28.30 -30.20 -34.91
CA ASN A 55 -29.24 -29.39 -35.69
C ASN A 55 -30.37 -30.26 -36.28
N GLU A 56 -31.34 -29.63 -36.95
CA GLU A 56 -32.49 -30.32 -37.56
C GLU A 56 -32.10 -31.36 -38.64
N GLU A 57 -30.90 -31.25 -39.20
CA GLU A 57 -30.34 -32.19 -40.17
C GLU A 57 -29.61 -33.38 -39.52
N GLY A 58 -29.55 -33.44 -38.18
CA GLY A 58 -28.82 -34.46 -37.45
C GLY A 58 -27.30 -34.23 -37.36
N LYS A 59 -26.79 -33.04 -37.74
CA LYS A 59 -25.36 -32.71 -37.67
C LYS A 59 -24.97 -32.12 -36.32
N VAL A 60 -23.79 -32.48 -35.84
CA VAL A 60 -23.16 -31.90 -34.64
C VAL A 60 -22.62 -30.51 -34.98
N VAL A 61 -23.10 -29.49 -34.27
CA VAL A 61 -22.64 -28.10 -34.40
C VAL A 61 -22.10 -27.67 -33.04
N GLY A 62 -20.84 -27.22 -33.00
CA GLY A 62 -20.23 -26.69 -31.79
C GLY A 62 -20.94 -25.41 -31.35
N LEU A 63 -21.17 -25.28 -30.05
CA LEU A 63 -21.68 -24.05 -29.46
C LEU A 63 -20.54 -23.09 -29.13
N THR A 64 -20.80 -21.81 -29.31
CA THR A 64 -20.00 -20.75 -28.71
C THR A 64 -20.15 -20.78 -27.19
N ALA A 65 -19.20 -20.19 -26.47
CA ALA A 65 -19.27 -20.02 -25.02
C ALA A 65 -20.53 -19.23 -24.63
N GLU A 66 -20.92 -18.23 -25.43
CA GLU A 66 -22.14 -17.42 -25.23
C GLU A 66 -23.39 -18.29 -25.34
N GLU A 67 -23.53 -19.05 -26.42
CA GLU A 67 -24.69 -19.95 -26.60
C GLU A 67 -24.73 -21.05 -25.53
N ALA A 68 -23.57 -21.50 -25.04
CA ALA A 68 -23.50 -22.47 -23.96
C ALA A 68 -23.97 -21.88 -22.61
N VAL A 69 -23.69 -20.60 -22.34
CA VAL A 69 -24.21 -19.89 -21.16
C VAL A 69 -25.72 -19.64 -21.30
N ASP A 70 -26.17 -19.16 -22.46
CA ASP A 70 -27.59 -18.86 -22.70
C ASP A 70 -28.51 -20.10 -22.60
N GLN A 71 -27.94 -21.29 -22.84
CA GLN A 71 -28.65 -22.57 -22.70
C GLN A 71 -28.48 -23.22 -21.31
N ASP A 72 -27.93 -22.51 -20.32
CA ASP A 72 -27.61 -23.01 -18.98
C ASP A 72 -26.70 -24.27 -18.99
N LEU A 73 -25.93 -24.48 -20.06
CA LEU A 73 -24.98 -25.59 -20.18
C LEU A 73 -23.62 -25.25 -19.55
N LEU A 74 -23.32 -23.96 -19.46
CA LEU A 74 -22.12 -23.37 -18.86
C LEU A 74 -22.54 -22.28 -17.87
N THR A 75 -21.97 -22.28 -16.67
CA THR A 75 -22.18 -21.22 -15.68
C THR A 75 -20.88 -20.48 -15.47
N LEU A 76 -20.89 -19.16 -15.68
CA LEU A 76 -19.73 -18.31 -15.42
C LEU A 76 -19.62 -18.02 -13.92
N HIS A 77 -18.40 -17.99 -13.40
CA HIS A 77 -18.15 -17.41 -12.08
C HIS A 77 -18.38 -15.88 -12.15
N PRO A 78 -18.78 -15.18 -11.07
CA PRO A 78 -18.95 -13.73 -11.10
C PRO A 78 -17.73 -12.95 -11.59
N THR A 79 -16.53 -13.49 -11.36
CA THR A 79 -15.26 -12.92 -11.83
C THR A 79 -14.92 -13.23 -13.29
N GLN A 80 -15.77 -13.96 -14.00
CA GLN A 80 -15.50 -14.38 -15.38
C GLN A 80 -16.38 -13.63 -16.38
N LYS A 81 -15.85 -13.46 -17.58
CA LYS A 81 -16.57 -12.94 -18.74
C LYS A 81 -16.22 -13.78 -19.97
N ILE A 82 -17.02 -13.63 -21.03
CA ILE A 82 -16.71 -14.23 -22.32
C ILE A 82 -16.11 -13.14 -23.20
N GLU A 83 -14.93 -13.42 -23.77
CA GLU A 83 -14.26 -12.55 -24.72
C GLU A 83 -13.68 -13.41 -25.85
N ASN A 84 -13.99 -13.07 -27.10
CA ASN A 84 -13.56 -13.84 -28.28
C ASN A 84 -13.88 -15.35 -28.21
N ASN A 85 -15.08 -15.70 -27.71
CA ASN A 85 -15.53 -17.08 -27.53
C ASN A 85 -14.73 -17.90 -26.49
N GLU A 86 -13.93 -17.24 -25.66
CA GLU A 86 -13.20 -17.84 -24.55
C GLU A 86 -13.71 -17.28 -23.21
N ILE A 87 -13.72 -18.12 -22.19
CA ILE A 87 -14.00 -17.68 -20.82
C ILE A 87 -12.69 -17.10 -20.27
N VAL A 88 -12.69 -15.82 -19.97
CA VAL A 88 -11.55 -15.10 -19.40
C VAL A 88 -11.92 -14.54 -18.03
N GLU A 89 -10.94 -14.37 -17.15
CA GLU A 89 -11.15 -13.64 -15.90
C GLU A 89 -11.31 -12.14 -16.20
N LYS A 90 -12.26 -11.51 -15.51
CA LYS A 90 -12.43 -10.06 -15.49
C LYS A 90 -11.18 -9.42 -14.92
N SER A 91 -10.83 -8.26 -15.48
CA SER A 91 -9.79 -7.41 -14.91
C SER A 91 -10.18 -6.97 -13.49
N LEU A 92 -9.19 -6.64 -12.66
CA LEU A 92 -9.42 -6.10 -11.32
C LEU A 92 -10.23 -4.80 -11.36
N TRP A 93 -10.07 -3.99 -12.41
CA TRP A 93 -10.89 -2.79 -12.61
C TRP A 93 -12.37 -3.13 -12.78
N GLU A 94 -12.70 -4.11 -13.61
CA GLU A 94 -14.07 -4.59 -13.78
C GLU A 94 -14.63 -5.19 -12.48
N GLN A 95 -13.81 -5.97 -11.76
CA GLN A 95 -14.23 -6.55 -10.49
C GLN A 95 -14.51 -5.48 -9.42
N VAL A 96 -13.74 -4.40 -9.38
CA VAL A 96 -13.98 -3.27 -8.47
C VAL A 96 -15.22 -2.48 -8.87
N ASP A 97 -15.40 -2.18 -10.16
CA ASP A 97 -16.56 -1.42 -10.65
C ASP A 97 -17.88 -2.16 -10.41
N GLU A 98 -17.86 -3.49 -10.52
CA GLU A 98 -19.00 -4.35 -10.21
C GLU A 98 -19.18 -4.64 -8.72
N GLY A 99 -18.28 -4.16 -7.85
CA GLY A 99 -18.34 -4.40 -6.40
C GLY A 99 -18.05 -5.85 -5.99
N LEU A 100 -17.35 -6.61 -6.83
CA LEU A 100 -16.86 -7.97 -6.52
C LEU A 100 -15.59 -7.94 -5.67
N THR A 101 -14.82 -6.85 -5.77
CA THR A 101 -13.59 -6.59 -5.03
C THR A 101 -13.65 -5.18 -4.44
N GLU A 102 -13.30 -5.02 -3.17
CA GLU A 102 -13.20 -3.72 -2.51
C GLU A 102 -11.75 -3.24 -2.49
N LEU A 103 -11.53 -1.96 -2.82
CA LEU A 103 -10.24 -1.29 -2.67
C LEU A 103 -10.25 -0.44 -1.40
N SER A 104 -9.18 -0.53 -0.62
CA SER A 104 -8.94 0.39 0.48
C SER A 104 -8.61 1.79 -0.08
N PRO A 105 -8.89 2.87 0.67
CA PRO A 105 -8.54 4.23 0.24
C PRO A 105 -7.05 4.41 -0.08
N SER A 106 -6.17 3.68 0.61
CA SER A 106 -4.72 3.67 0.41
C SER A 106 -4.24 2.80 -0.73
N GLU A 107 -5.14 2.14 -1.47
CA GLU A 107 -4.80 1.20 -2.54
C GLU A 107 -5.18 1.76 -3.91
N LYS A 108 -4.49 1.28 -4.95
CA LYS A 108 -4.78 1.58 -6.36
C LYS A 108 -4.50 0.35 -7.21
N ILE A 109 -5.06 0.32 -8.42
CA ILE A 109 -4.78 -0.75 -9.38
C ILE A 109 -3.72 -0.28 -10.38
N VAL A 110 -2.61 -1.00 -10.49
CA VAL A 110 -1.56 -0.79 -11.50
C VAL A 110 -1.28 -2.12 -12.18
N ASN A 111 -1.33 -2.15 -13.52
CA ASN A 111 -1.09 -3.37 -14.31
C ASN A 111 -1.91 -4.59 -13.87
N ASN A 112 -3.18 -4.38 -13.49
CA ASN A 112 -4.06 -5.44 -13.00
C ASN A 112 -3.59 -6.09 -11.68
N GLU A 113 -2.88 -5.34 -10.85
CA GLU A 113 -2.52 -5.70 -9.47
C GLU A 113 -2.94 -4.59 -8.51
N ILE A 114 -3.39 -4.96 -7.31
CA ILE A 114 -3.65 -4.00 -6.22
C ILE A 114 -2.31 -3.68 -5.58
N VAL A 115 -1.96 -2.40 -5.56
CA VAL A 115 -0.74 -1.88 -4.95
C VAL A 115 -1.08 -0.74 -3.99
N GLU A 116 -0.26 -0.55 -2.97
CA GLU A 116 -0.39 0.62 -2.11
C GLU A 116 -0.04 1.91 -2.86
N LYS A 117 -0.76 2.98 -2.54
CA LYS A 117 -0.44 4.35 -2.95
C LYS A 117 0.82 4.82 -2.26
N THR A 118 1.64 5.60 -2.96
CA THR A 118 2.82 6.22 -2.35
C THR A 118 2.39 7.23 -1.28
N LEU A 119 3.28 7.57 -0.34
CA LEU A 119 2.94 8.60 0.66
C LEU A 119 2.61 9.93 -0.01
N GLN A 120 3.25 10.27 -1.14
CA GLN A 120 2.89 11.50 -1.87
C GLN A 120 1.46 11.47 -2.41
N GLU A 121 1.01 10.33 -2.93
CA GLU A 121 -0.37 10.16 -3.39
C GLU A 121 -1.34 10.26 -2.22
N GLN A 122 -1.04 9.58 -1.11
CA GLN A 122 -1.88 9.58 0.08
C GLN A 122 -2.01 10.98 0.70
N VAL A 123 -0.93 11.77 0.77
CA VAL A 123 -0.98 13.16 1.23
C VAL A 123 -1.76 14.05 0.25
N LYS A 124 -1.54 13.89 -1.05
CA LYS A 124 -2.26 14.67 -2.08
C LYS A 124 -3.77 14.42 -2.05
N GLU A 125 -4.18 13.20 -1.71
CA GLU A 125 -5.58 12.81 -1.57
C GLU A 125 -6.17 13.11 -0.18
N GLY A 126 -5.37 13.63 0.76
CA GLY A 126 -5.82 13.96 2.12
C GLY A 126 -6.05 12.73 3.00
N LEU A 127 -5.47 11.59 2.66
CA LEU A 127 -5.48 10.38 3.49
C LEU A 127 -4.48 10.48 4.64
N ILE A 128 -3.40 11.25 4.43
CA ILE A 128 -2.37 11.56 5.42
C ILE A 128 -2.26 13.09 5.51
N GLU A 129 -2.34 13.62 6.73
CA GLU A 129 -2.04 15.03 7.00
C GLU A 129 -0.57 15.14 7.42
N LEU A 130 0.18 16.02 6.73
CA LEU A 130 1.53 16.38 7.15
C LEU A 130 1.46 17.60 8.07
N ASP A 131 2.29 17.58 9.10
CA ASP A 131 2.49 18.73 9.98
C ASP A 131 3.37 19.79 9.31
N GLU A 132 2.88 20.45 8.27
CA GLU A 132 3.65 21.44 7.53
C GLU A 132 3.89 22.73 8.36
N PRO A 133 5.08 23.33 8.28
CA PRO A 133 6.23 22.96 7.44
C PRO A 133 7.20 21.98 8.11
N PHE A 134 6.88 21.42 9.27
CA PHE A 134 7.79 20.60 10.07
C PHE A 134 8.02 19.23 9.45
N GLU A 135 6.99 18.64 8.84
CA GLU A 135 7.10 17.36 8.15
C GLU A 135 7.18 17.51 6.63
N TYR A 136 7.81 16.54 5.99
CA TYR A 136 7.87 16.42 4.53
C TYR A 136 8.07 14.97 4.10
N ILE A 137 7.74 14.68 2.85
CA ILE A 137 8.04 13.38 2.23
C ILE A 137 9.39 13.49 1.52
N SER A 138 10.33 12.62 1.85
CA SER A 138 11.63 12.53 1.18
C SER A 138 11.57 11.68 -0.10
N ASP A 139 12.67 11.70 -0.86
CA ASP A 139 12.79 11.00 -2.15
C ASP A 139 12.61 9.47 -2.06
N ASP A 140 12.82 8.90 -0.88
CA ASP A 140 12.62 7.48 -0.56
C ASP A 140 11.19 7.14 -0.10
N ASP A 141 10.24 8.07 -0.28
CA ASP A 141 8.83 7.94 0.13
C ASP A 141 8.67 7.68 1.63
N SER A 142 9.46 8.39 2.46
CA SER A 142 9.31 8.39 3.92
C SER A 142 8.97 9.78 4.45
N ILE A 143 8.16 9.84 5.53
CA ILE A 143 7.89 11.09 6.23
C ILE A 143 9.06 11.40 7.16
N ARG A 144 9.61 12.61 7.03
CA ARG A 144 10.74 13.10 7.82
C ARG A 144 10.42 14.45 8.44
N GLU A 145 11.01 14.69 9.60
CA GLU A 145 10.92 15.96 10.31
C GLU A 145 12.11 16.85 9.91
N ARG A 146 11.82 18.11 9.55
CA ARG A 146 12.85 19.13 9.30
C ARG A 146 13.40 19.62 10.63
N SER A 147 14.72 19.77 10.70
CA SER A 147 15.35 20.46 11.80
C SER A 147 14.92 21.93 11.84
N VAL A 148 14.92 22.51 13.04
CA VAL A 148 14.61 23.94 13.23
C VAL A 148 15.54 24.82 12.42
N LYS A 149 16.81 24.42 12.28
CA LYS A 149 17.79 25.12 11.44
C LYS A 149 17.37 25.14 9.97
N GLU A 150 16.98 23.99 9.40
CA GLU A 150 16.52 23.91 8.01
C GLU A 150 15.25 24.75 7.78
N LEU A 151 14.30 24.71 8.73
CA LEU A 151 13.09 25.52 8.67
C LEU A 151 13.38 27.03 8.62
N MET A 152 14.40 27.46 9.35
CA MET A 152 14.83 28.86 9.37
C MET A 152 15.61 29.26 8.13
N GLU A 153 16.54 28.41 7.65
CA GLU A 153 17.34 28.66 6.45
C GLU A 153 16.48 28.68 5.18
N ALA A 154 15.44 27.85 5.11
CA ALA A 154 14.48 27.84 4.02
C ALA A 154 13.33 28.85 4.20
N GLU A 155 13.37 29.67 5.27
CA GLU A 155 12.35 30.66 5.61
C GLU A 155 10.91 30.08 5.68
N LEU A 156 10.74 28.83 6.11
CA LEU A 156 9.44 28.15 6.08
C LEU A 156 8.53 28.54 7.25
N ILE A 157 9.09 29.10 8.32
CA ILE A 157 8.32 29.58 9.48
C ILE A 157 7.71 30.95 9.13
N LYS A 158 6.38 30.97 9.00
CA LYS A 158 5.60 32.14 8.59
C LYS A 158 4.66 32.67 9.68
N THR A 159 4.34 31.88 10.70
CA THR A 159 3.38 32.27 11.76
C THR A 159 3.99 32.23 13.16
N ALA A 160 3.38 32.97 14.10
CA ALA A 160 3.80 32.95 15.50
C ALA A 160 3.65 31.55 16.12
N ASP A 161 2.59 30.82 15.78
CA ASP A 161 2.37 29.45 16.24
C ASP A 161 3.45 28.49 15.73
N GLN A 162 3.89 28.66 14.48
CA GLN A 162 5.02 27.92 13.93
C GLN A 162 6.33 28.28 14.66
N CYS A 163 6.54 29.54 15.05
CA CYS A 163 7.68 29.90 15.89
C CYS A 163 7.63 29.22 17.27
N GLU A 164 6.47 29.17 17.92
CA GLU A 164 6.31 28.51 19.21
C GLU A 164 6.60 27.00 19.10
N LYS A 165 6.07 26.37 18.05
CA LYS A 165 6.31 24.96 17.77
C LYS A 165 7.78 24.67 17.48
N ALA A 166 8.44 25.49 16.64
CA ALA A 166 9.87 25.40 16.39
C ALA A 166 10.70 25.57 17.68
N LEU A 167 10.29 26.45 18.60
CA LEU A 167 10.95 26.58 19.91
C LEU A 167 10.81 25.32 20.77
N LYS A 168 9.66 24.63 20.73
CA LYS A 168 9.47 23.35 21.43
C LYS A 168 10.36 22.26 20.85
N LEU A 169 10.43 22.16 19.52
CA LEU A 169 11.33 21.22 18.83
C LEU A 169 12.79 21.50 19.16
N LEU A 170 13.21 22.77 19.16
CA LEU A 170 14.57 23.16 19.52
C LEU A 170 14.93 22.76 20.96
N ASN A 171 14.02 22.96 21.91
CA ASN A 171 14.26 22.56 23.30
C ASN A 171 14.38 21.03 23.42
N ARG A 172 13.53 20.28 22.70
CA ARG A 172 13.61 18.82 22.65
C ARG A 172 14.96 18.36 22.07
N GLU A 173 15.42 18.96 20.99
CA GLU A 173 16.72 18.63 20.38
C GLU A 173 17.90 18.88 21.34
N ILE A 174 17.84 19.98 22.12
CA ILE A 174 18.81 20.28 23.18
C ILE A 174 18.76 19.20 24.27
N GLU A 175 17.57 18.82 24.73
CA GLU A 175 17.38 17.78 25.74
C GLU A 175 17.89 16.42 25.26
N ASP A 176 17.58 16.03 24.03
CA ASP A 176 18.04 14.79 23.41
C ASP A 176 19.57 14.77 23.29
N LYS A 177 20.20 15.87 22.88
CA LYS A 177 21.67 15.99 22.87
C LYS A 177 22.29 15.87 24.26
N ILE A 178 21.70 16.48 25.28
CA ILE A 178 22.18 16.33 26.66
C ILE A 178 22.03 14.87 27.11
N ALA A 179 20.92 14.23 26.77
CA ALA A 179 20.59 12.86 27.12
C ALA A 179 21.56 11.82 26.53
N LEU A 180 22.22 12.11 25.40
CA LEU A 180 23.25 11.23 24.81
C LEU A 180 24.43 10.99 25.76
N LYS A 181 24.80 12.00 26.57
CA LYS A 181 25.92 11.90 27.52
C LYS A 181 25.46 11.70 28.96
N TYR A 182 24.36 12.32 29.35
CA TYR A 182 23.84 12.29 30.71
C TYR A 182 22.39 11.81 30.69
N ALA A 183 22.18 10.55 31.11
CA ALA A 183 20.84 10.00 31.20
C ALA A 183 19.91 10.87 32.07
N GLN A 184 18.62 10.83 31.78
CA GLN A 184 17.63 11.60 32.52
C GLN A 184 17.74 11.33 34.04
N GLY A 185 17.79 12.40 34.83
CA GLY A 185 17.97 12.32 36.29
C GLY A 185 19.42 12.13 36.77
N TYR A 186 20.39 11.93 35.87
CA TYR A 186 21.81 11.91 36.22
C TYR A 186 22.29 13.28 36.72
N GLU A 187 21.76 14.38 36.15
CA GLU A 187 22.01 15.74 36.64
C GLU A 187 21.66 15.88 38.13
N MET A 188 20.53 15.31 38.55
CA MET A 188 20.10 15.37 39.95
C MET A 188 21.02 14.55 40.87
N LYS A 189 21.59 13.44 40.37
CA LYS A 189 22.62 12.68 41.10
C LYS A 189 23.89 13.50 41.29
N LEU A 190 24.35 14.19 40.25
CA LEU A 190 25.54 15.06 40.33
C LEU A 190 25.30 16.27 41.23
N VAL A 191 24.14 16.92 41.13
CA VAL A 191 23.77 18.04 42.02
C VAL A 191 23.70 17.57 43.47
N LYS A 192 23.06 16.42 43.73
CA LYS A 192 23.01 15.85 45.09
C LYS A 192 24.41 15.52 45.60
N GLY A 193 25.24 14.87 44.78
CA GLY A 193 26.62 14.56 45.14
C GLY A 193 27.43 15.81 45.50
N LEU A 194 27.29 16.89 44.73
CA LEU A 194 27.91 18.18 45.05
C LEU A 194 27.40 18.76 46.38
N VAL A 195 26.09 18.70 46.62
CA VAL A 195 25.49 19.20 47.87
C VAL A 195 25.99 18.38 49.07
N ASP A 196 26.03 17.06 48.96
CA ASP A 196 26.57 16.17 50.00
C ASP A 196 28.05 16.48 50.26
N TRP A 197 28.86 16.67 49.21
CA TRP A 197 30.27 17.10 49.31
C TRP A 197 30.44 18.45 50.03
N LEU A 198 29.56 19.41 49.76
CA LEU A 198 29.56 20.70 50.46
C LEU A 198 29.23 20.54 51.96
N TYR A 199 28.30 19.65 52.32
CA TYR A 199 27.96 19.36 53.72
C TYR A 199 29.05 18.60 54.47
N GLU A 200 29.81 17.76 53.77
CA GLU A 200 30.95 17.00 54.32
C GLU A 200 32.20 17.87 54.60
N GLY A 201 32.13 19.18 54.35
CA GLY A 201 33.24 20.10 54.61
C GLY A 201 34.30 20.11 53.50
N ARG A 202 33.92 19.70 52.28
CA ARG A 202 34.77 19.70 51.08
C ARG A 202 36.05 18.86 51.26
N PRO A 203 35.92 17.54 51.43
CA PRO A 203 37.08 16.65 51.48
C PRO A 203 37.98 16.88 50.25
N GLU A 204 39.29 16.96 50.48
CA GLU A 204 40.29 17.13 49.42
C GLU A 204 40.34 15.87 48.52
N ALA A 205 40.65 16.07 47.23
CA ALA A 205 40.73 15.01 46.20
C ALA A 205 39.43 14.24 45.91
N ASP A 206 38.28 14.93 45.95
CA ASP A 206 36.97 14.35 45.63
C ASP A 206 36.50 14.70 44.20
N GLU A 207 36.15 13.69 43.42
CA GLU A 207 35.75 13.81 42.01
C GLU A 207 34.33 14.40 41.80
N ARG A 208 33.54 14.58 42.87
CA ARG A 208 32.14 15.06 42.78
C ARG A 208 32.05 16.48 42.22
N GLU A 209 32.95 17.38 42.63
CA GLU A 209 32.99 18.76 42.12
C GLU A 209 33.39 18.78 40.64
N GLU A 210 34.43 18.04 40.27
CA GLU A 210 34.91 17.95 38.89
C GLU A 210 33.83 17.38 37.96
N SER A 211 33.20 16.27 38.35
CA SER A 211 32.11 15.63 37.58
C SER A 211 30.93 16.58 37.35
N TYR A 212 30.54 17.36 38.37
CA TYR A 212 29.49 18.37 38.23
C TYR A 212 29.91 19.52 37.31
N LEU A 213 31.14 20.03 37.44
CA LEU A 213 31.67 21.10 36.60
C LEU A 213 31.79 20.67 35.14
N GLU A 214 32.19 19.43 34.86
CA GLU A 214 32.22 18.86 33.51
C GLU A 214 30.83 18.78 32.89
N MET A 215 29.85 18.25 33.63
CA MET A 215 28.46 18.21 33.18
C MET A 215 27.93 19.62 32.89
N ARG A 216 28.17 20.57 33.80
CA ARG A 216 27.74 21.96 33.63
C ARG A 216 28.38 22.59 32.39
N LYS A 217 29.68 22.41 32.17
CA LYS A 217 30.38 22.89 30.97
C LYS A 217 29.80 22.29 29.70
N TYR A 218 29.51 20.99 29.70
CA TYR A 218 28.91 20.31 28.56
C TYR A 218 27.51 20.85 28.24
N VAL A 219 26.62 20.93 29.24
CA VAL A 219 25.27 21.50 29.08
C VAL A 219 25.32 22.95 28.59
N GLU A 220 26.22 23.76 29.14
CA GLU A 220 26.38 25.16 28.69
C GLU A 220 26.87 25.23 27.24
N SER A 221 27.81 24.37 26.83
CA SER A 221 28.28 24.33 25.45
C SER A 221 27.19 24.00 24.44
N ILE A 222 26.28 23.07 24.78
CA ILE A 222 25.10 22.77 23.95
C ILE A 222 24.17 23.99 23.92
N LYS A 223 23.85 24.58 25.08
CA LYS A 223 22.98 25.76 25.12
C LYS A 223 23.52 26.92 24.29
N ASP A 224 24.84 27.14 24.33
CA ASP A 224 25.50 28.18 23.54
C ASP A 224 25.47 27.88 22.03
N GLU A 225 25.55 26.60 21.62
CA GLU A 225 25.37 26.18 20.21
C GLU A 225 24.00 26.61 19.66
N TYR A 226 22.93 26.42 20.44
CA TYR A 226 21.55 26.69 20.01
C TYR A 226 21.04 28.10 20.34
N LYS A 227 21.78 28.86 21.14
CA LYS A 227 21.41 30.22 21.57
C LYS A 227 21.13 31.17 20.40
N PRO A 228 21.92 31.20 19.30
CA PRO A 228 21.62 32.06 18.15
C PRO A 228 20.27 31.75 17.51
N LEU A 229 20.01 30.46 17.23
CA LEU A 229 18.74 29.99 16.64
C LEU A 229 17.55 30.35 17.54
N ARG A 230 17.67 30.09 18.85
CA ARG A 230 16.63 30.42 19.83
C ARG A 230 16.31 31.91 19.87
N ASN A 231 17.34 32.76 19.84
CA ASN A 231 17.17 34.22 19.85
C ASN A 231 16.50 34.71 18.56
N GLN A 232 16.89 34.15 17.42
CA GLN A 232 16.30 34.49 16.12
C GLN A 232 14.82 34.08 16.05
N LEU A 233 14.45 32.88 16.53
CA LEU A 233 13.04 32.47 16.62
C LEU A 233 12.21 33.38 17.53
N LYS A 234 12.73 33.75 18.71
CA LYS A 234 12.03 34.67 19.62
C LYS A 234 11.82 36.04 18.98
N LYS A 235 12.81 36.53 18.23
CA LYS A 235 12.68 37.78 17.48
C LYS A 235 11.60 37.67 16.41
N MET A 236 11.64 36.63 15.57
CA MET A 236 10.63 36.37 14.53
C MET A 236 9.23 36.28 15.14
N MET A 237 9.06 35.56 16.24
CA MET A 237 7.79 35.43 16.94
C MET A 237 7.24 36.79 17.39
N THR A 238 8.10 37.63 17.96
CA THR A 238 7.73 38.99 18.41
C THR A 238 7.32 39.87 17.23
N ASP A 239 8.09 39.81 16.14
CA ASP A 239 7.82 40.58 14.92
C ASP A 239 6.48 40.15 14.29
N LEU A 240 6.21 38.85 14.21
CA LEU A 240 4.95 38.30 13.66
C LEU A 240 3.73 38.62 14.55
N GLN A 241 3.86 38.52 15.87
CA GLN A 241 2.79 38.90 16.81
C GLN A 241 2.44 40.38 16.72
N LYS A 242 3.45 41.24 16.53
CA LYS A 242 3.24 42.67 16.37
C LYS A 242 2.46 42.98 15.09
N THR A 243 2.84 42.38 13.96
CA THR A 243 2.13 42.55 12.67
C THR A 243 0.66 42.14 12.77
N LEU A 244 0.38 41.01 13.45
CA LEU A 244 -1.00 40.55 13.69
C LEU A 244 -1.81 41.55 14.53
N SER A 245 -1.21 42.16 15.54
CA SER A 245 -1.86 43.17 16.38
C SER A 245 -2.14 44.44 15.58
N ASP A 246 -1.19 44.90 14.77
CA ASP A 246 -1.31 46.12 13.97
C ASP A 246 -2.38 45.95 12.85
N GLU A 247 -2.54 44.75 12.29
CA GLU A 247 -3.59 44.45 11.30
C GLU A 247 -5.00 44.39 11.92
N GLN A 248 -5.14 43.92 13.15
CA GLN A 248 -6.42 43.86 13.86
C GLN A 248 -6.94 45.23 14.30
N GLU A 249 -6.08 46.24 14.46
CA GLU A 249 -6.50 47.61 14.77
C GLU A 249 -7.00 48.40 13.55
N ILE A 250 -6.83 47.87 12.34
CA ILE A 250 -7.24 48.52 11.08
C ILE A 250 -8.65 48.09 10.63
N PHE A 251 -9.22 47.02 11.23
CA PHE A 251 -10.56 46.50 10.94
C PHE A 251 -11.55 46.79 12.07
#